data_AF-A0A381Z8K2-F1
#
_entry.id   AF-A0A381Z8K2-F1
#
_cell.length_a   1.000
_cell.length_b   1.000
_cell.length_c   1.000
_cell.angle_alpha   90.00
_cell.angle_beta   90.00
_cell.angle_gamma   90.00
#
_symmetry.space_group_name_H-M   'P 1'
#
loop_
_entity.id
_entity.type
_entity.pdbx_description
1 polymer ?
#
loop_
_entity_poly.entity_id
_entity_poly.type
_entity_poly.pdbx_seq_one_letter_code
_entity_poly.pdbx_strand_id
1 'polypeptide(L)'
;MHHLEFNKTGPLQIFYDLFEEHMSLDDNYQFYSNSKKAGINTFLSSDIFSAEKVSTIILEEYSIRGKLGGNVMLTFPDPEYDVPIFAFQLGGNATKSKSFALLDISPTLPDLDYEPLIPVFEKYRKLLDLPRSKIDWVNSTSSPYLLLCQYDTLDIKLFLEATREYLKVWIEHYYKPGKKLTNEKAFENVNNAIIKYKRVLHDNDPAYGIFHKEWGEPVADAFFYIETRNHPSIPPPDHSGKTKKAWENKSLNILWEIQAQERVLQAPEQVQKRIIDTIEAKASDDNMGIITLELFDKYKEAIFV
;
A
#
# COMPACT_ATOMS: atom_id res chain seq x y z
N MET A 1 -15.04 -3.28 32.62
CA MET A 1 -14.13 -3.50 31.47
C MET A 1 -14.98 -4.06 30.35
N HIS A 2 -15.21 -3.30 29.28
CA HIS A 2 -15.68 -3.90 28.04
C HIS A 2 -14.55 -4.79 27.54
N HIS A 3 -14.79 -6.09 27.39
CA HIS A 3 -13.86 -6.95 26.66
C HIS A 3 -13.85 -6.45 25.23
N LEU A 4 -12.72 -5.90 24.78
CA LEU A 4 -12.49 -5.60 23.37
C LEU A 4 -12.54 -6.94 22.64
N GLU A 5 -13.61 -7.19 21.88
CA GLU A 5 -13.64 -8.31 20.94
C GLU A 5 -12.74 -7.92 19.76
N PHE A 6 -11.46 -8.26 19.86
CA PHE A 6 -10.51 -8.08 18.77
C PHE A 6 -10.96 -8.86 17.54
N ASN A 7 -10.63 -8.35 16.35
CA ASN A 7 -10.94 -9.03 15.10
C ASN A 7 -9.99 -10.23 14.87
N LYS A 8 -10.25 -11.30 15.60
CA LYS A 8 -9.50 -12.56 15.59
C LYS A 8 -10.06 -13.53 14.55
N THR A 9 -10.23 -13.06 13.31
CA THR A 9 -10.80 -13.89 12.24
C THR A 9 -10.01 -13.77 10.95
N GLY A 10 -10.19 -14.76 10.08
CA GLY A 10 -9.65 -14.75 8.73
C GLY A 10 -8.13 -14.59 8.68
N PRO A 11 -7.59 -13.79 7.73
CA PRO A 11 -6.17 -13.53 7.62
C PRO A 11 -5.55 -12.93 8.89
N LEU A 12 -6.23 -12.01 9.58
CA LEU A 12 -5.68 -11.29 10.74
C LEU A 12 -5.31 -12.21 11.90
N GLN A 13 -5.97 -13.37 12.02
CA GLN A 13 -5.62 -14.38 13.01
C GLN A 13 -4.15 -14.82 12.92
N ILE A 14 -3.57 -14.81 11.71
CA ILE A 14 -2.14 -15.10 11.51
C ILE A 14 -1.26 -14.19 12.36
N PHE A 15 -1.58 -12.90 12.40
CA PHE A 15 -0.80 -11.92 13.13
C PHE A 15 -0.96 -12.10 14.63
N TYR A 16 -2.20 -12.27 15.10
CA TYR A 16 -2.47 -12.56 16.51
C TYR A 16 -1.77 -13.85 16.97
N ASP A 17 -1.88 -14.95 16.21
CA ASP A 17 -1.26 -16.24 16.53
C ASP A 17 0.26 -16.13 16.73
N LEU A 18 0.93 -15.27 15.96
CA LEU A 18 2.39 -15.23 15.89
C LEU A 18 3.01 -14.06 16.67
N PHE A 19 2.25 -13.00 16.94
CA PHE A 19 2.81 -11.75 17.47
C PHE A 19 2.06 -11.16 18.67
N GLU A 20 0.92 -11.73 19.10
CA GLU A 20 0.10 -11.14 20.18
C GLU A 20 0.87 -10.95 21.49
N GLU A 21 1.78 -11.86 21.84
CA GLU A 21 2.58 -11.76 23.07
C GLU A 21 3.53 -10.55 23.11
N HIS A 22 3.79 -9.92 21.96
CA HIS A 22 4.64 -8.74 21.84
C HIS A 22 3.85 -7.42 21.82
N MET A 23 2.52 -7.48 21.68
CA MET A 23 1.69 -6.28 21.56
C MET A 23 1.41 -5.66 22.93
N SER A 24 1.51 -4.34 23.00
CA SER A 24 1.08 -3.56 24.16
C SER A 24 -0.43 -3.32 24.11
N LEU A 25 -1.11 -3.66 25.20
CA LEU A 25 -2.54 -3.37 25.40
C LEU A 25 -2.79 -2.06 26.16
N ASP A 26 -1.72 -1.38 26.61
CA ASP A 26 -1.83 -0.17 27.42
C ASP A 26 -2.19 1.07 26.59
N ASP A 27 -1.86 1.06 25.30
CA ASP A 27 -2.13 2.15 24.34
C ASP A 27 -2.74 1.61 23.04
N ASN A 28 -3.79 0.80 23.18
CA ASN A 28 -4.53 0.27 22.05
C ASN A 28 -5.77 1.10 21.71
N TYR A 29 -6.10 1.14 20.43
CA TYR A 29 -7.30 1.82 19.93
C TYR A 29 -8.01 0.91 18.94
N GLN A 30 -9.34 0.94 19.00
CA GLN A 30 -10.17 0.28 18.00
C GLN A 30 -10.96 1.35 17.25
N PHE A 31 -10.94 1.24 15.93
CA PHE A 31 -11.83 1.99 15.07
C PHE A 31 -12.85 1.01 14.47
N TYR A 32 -14.13 1.29 14.63
CA TYR A 32 -15.19 0.52 14.00
C TYR A 32 -16.21 1.43 13.36
N SER A 33 -16.52 1.17 12.09
CA SER A 33 -17.57 1.86 11.36
C SER A 33 -18.44 0.86 10.62
N ASN A 34 -19.74 0.99 10.80
CA ASN A 34 -20.73 0.15 10.14
C ASN A 34 -21.84 1.01 9.53
N SER A 35 -22.14 0.76 8.26
CA SER A 35 -23.29 1.28 7.56
C SER A 35 -24.18 0.14 7.07
N LYS A 36 -25.46 0.16 7.47
CA LYS A 36 -26.47 -0.77 6.97
C LYS A 36 -27.48 -0.01 6.11
N LYS A 37 -27.47 -0.24 4.79
CA LYS A 37 -28.42 0.38 3.84
C LYS A 37 -29.20 -0.71 3.13
N ALA A 38 -30.54 -0.66 3.22
CA ALA A 38 -31.44 -1.63 2.58
C ALA A 38 -31.08 -3.12 2.87
N GLY A 39 -30.67 -3.42 4.10
CA GLY A 39 -30.28 -4.78 4.52
C GLY A 39 -28.86 -5.20 4.11
N ILE A 40 -28.15 -4.36 3.36
CA ILE A 40 -26.76 -4.60 2.93
C ILE A 40 -25.82 -3.98 3.97
N ASN A 41 -24.88 -4.77 4.46
CA ASN A 41 -23.89 -4.36 5.46
C ASN A 41 -22.60 -3.88 4.78
N THR A 42 -22.08 -2.75 5.23
CA THR A 42 -20.73 -2.26 4.92
C THR A 42 -20.04 -1.99 6.24
N PHE A 43 -18.94 -2.67 6.53
CA PHE A 43 -18.21 -2.52 7.78
C PHE A 43 -16.71 -2.33 7.54
N LEU A 44 -16.08 -1.67 8.49
CA LEU A 44 -14.66 -1.43 8.56
C LEU A 44 -14.27 -1.49 10.04
N SER A 45 -13.27 -2.30 10.34
CA SER A 45 -12.78 -2.55 11.69
C SER A 45 -11.26 -2.51 11.67
N SER A 46 -10.67 -1.71 12.54
CA SER A 46 -9.21 -1.59 12.66
C SER A 46 -8.82 -1.66 14.12
N ASP A 47 -7.95 -2.62 14.44
CA ASP A 47 -7.28 -2.73 15.73
C ASP A 47 -5.88 -2.12 15.60
N ILE A 48 -5.57 -1.17 16.48
CA ILE A 48 -4.29 -0.45 16.48
C ILE A 48 -3.57 -0.72 17.79
N PHE A 49 -2.33 -1.19 17.67
CA PHE A 49 -1.45 -1.51 18.79
C PHE A 49 -0.08 -0.85 18.63
N SER A 50 0.74 -1.02 19.65
CA SER A 50 2.19 -0.81 19.61
C SER A 50 2.90 -2.05 20.15
N ALA A 51 4.22 -2.10 19.97
CA ALA A 51 5.10 -3.06 20.61
C ALA A 51 6.42 -2.34 20.96
N GLU A 52 7.31 -2.98 21.72
CA GLU A 52 8.56 -2.37 22.22
C GLU A 52 9.36 -1.61 21.14
N LYS A 53 9.42 -2.17 19.92
CA LYS A 53 10.22 -1.62 18.79
C LYS A 53 9.36 -1.14 17.63
N VAL A 54 8.04 -1.13 17.81
CA VAL A 54 7.07 -0.86 16.75
C VAL A 54 6.06 0.17 17.28
N SER A 55 6.17 1.38 16.75
CA SER A 55 5.33 2.51 17.17
C SER A 55 3.87 2.38 16.73
N THR A 56 3.58 1.59 15.69
CA THR A 56 2.21 1.37 15.21
C THR A 56 2.09 0.00 14.55
N ILE A 57 1.10 -0.77 14.99
CA ILE A 57 0.61 -1.98 14.33
C ILE A 57 -0.84 -1.71 13.95
N ILE A 58 -1.19 -1.92 12.68
CA ILE A 58 -2.55 -1.74 12.16
C ILE A 58 -3.03 -3.08 11.64
N LEU A 59 -4.12 -3.59 12.22
CA LEU A 59 -4.81 -4.80 11.77
C LEU A 59 -6.23 -4.42 11.35
N GLU A 60 -6.52 -4.49 10.06
CA GLU A 60 -7.78 -4.01 9.49
C GLU A 60 -8.53 -5.13 8.78
N GLU A 61 -9.86 -5.08 8.88
CA GLU A 61 -10.77 -5.79 7.99
C GLU A 61 -11.89 -4.85 7.53
N TYR A 62 -12.25 -4.97 6.26
CA TYR A 62 -13.43 -4.31 5.73
C TYR A 62 -14.25 -5.22 4.81
N SER A 63 -15.54 -4.95 4.76
CA SER A 63 -16.45 -5.48 3.74
C SER A 63 -17.38 -4.38 3.26
N ILE A 64 -17.46 -4.20 1.96
CA ILE A 64 -18.32 -3.24 1.29
C ILE A 64 -19.41 -4.02 0.58
N ARG A 65 -20.60 -3.96 1.18
CA ARG A 65 -21.82 -4.53 0.61
C ARG A 65 -21.71 -6.02 0.29
N GLY A 66 -20.83 -6.75 0.97
CA GLY A 66 -20.51 -8.15 0.70
C GLY A 66 -19.89 -8.44 -0.67
N LYS A 67 -19.43 -7.41 -1.40
CA LYS A 67 -18.89 -7.55 -2.77
C LYS A 67 -17.39 -7.32 -2.85
N LEU A 68 -16.92 -6.29 -2.17
CA LEU A 68 -15.50 -5.99 -2.02
C LEU A 68 -15.17 -6.21 -0.54
N GLY A 69 -14.05 -6.82 -0.25
CA GLY A 69 -13.55 -6.89 1.11
C GLY A 69 -12.04 -7.01 1.10
N GLY A 70 -11.46 -6.85 2.28
CA GLY A 70 -10.04 -7.00 2.43
C GLY A 70 -9.56 -6.95 3.86
N ASN A 71 -8.27 -7.23 4.01
CA ASN A 71 -7.54 -7.25 5.25
C ASN A 71 -6.20 -6.51 5.05
N VAL A 72 -5.78 -5.77 6.07
CA VAL A 72 -4.48 -5.10 6.12
C VAL A 72 -3.76 -5.52 7.39
N MET A 73 -2.47 -5.79 7.27
CA MET A 73 -1.55 -5.85 8.42
C MET A 73 -0.37 -4.96 8.09
N LEU A 74 -0.14 -3.93 8.89
CA LEU A 74 0.93 -2.97 8.65
C LEU A 74 1.65 -2.66 9.95
N THR A 75 2.97 -2.75 9.93
CA THR A 75 3.80 -2.40 11.10
C THR A 75 4.71 -1.23 10.76
N PHE A 76 4.63 -0.14 11.51
CA PHE A 76 5.60 0.94 11.45
C PHE A 76 6.54 0.85 12.65
N PRO A 77 7.84 0.64 12.43
CA PRO A 77 8.81 0.59 13.52
C PRO A 77 8.84 1.92 14.27
N ASP A 78 9.32 1.88 15.50
CA ASP A 78 9.79 3.10 16.15
C ASP A 78 11.09 3.55 15.45
N PRO A 79 11.25 4.84 15.05
CA PRO A 79 12.43 5.31 14.33
C PRO A 79 13.76 5.10 15.08
N GLU A 80 13.72 4.85 16.40
CA GLU A 80 14.89 4.51 17.19
C GLU A 80 15.41 3.09 16.92
N TYR A 81 14.71 2.23 16.18
CA TYR A 81 15.10 0.83 15.96
C TYR A 81 15.31 0.49 14.48
N ASP A 82 16.25 -0.41 14.20
CA ASP A 82 16.57 -0.93 12.86
C ASP A 82 15.60 -2.04 12.37
N VAL A 83 14.30 -1.84 12.58
CA VAL A 83 13.26 -2.80 12.19
C VAL A 83 12.64 -2.36 10.84
N PRO A 84 12.44 -3.25 9.86
CA PRO A 84 11.76 -2.94 8.61
C PRO A 84 10.24 -2.96 8.76
N ILE A 85 9.54 -2.40 7.77
CA ILE A 85 8.07 -2.37 7.73
C ILE A 85 7.55 -3.72 7.23
N PHE A 86 6.76 -4.44 8.02
CA PHE A 86 5.96 -5.55 7.51
C PHE A 86 4.69 -5.01 6.88
N ALA A 87 4.42 -5.39 5.63
CA ALA A 87 3.25 -4.97 4.88
C ALA A 87 2.52 -6.17 4.30
N PHE A 88 1.24 -6.30 4.65
CA PHE A 88 0.31 -7.23 4.06
C PHE A 88 -0.96 -6.47 3.70
N GLN A 89 -1.40 -6.65 2.46
CA GLN A 89 -2.73 -6.25 2.02
C GLN A 89 -3.33 -7.40 1.22
N LEU A 90 -4.57 -7.74 1.51
CA LEU A 90 -5.34 -8.66 0.71
C LEU A 90 -6.72 -8.05 0.51
N GLY A 91 -7.06 -7.70 -0.72
CA GLY A 91 -8.38 -7.18 -1.05
C GLY A 91 -8.88 -7.80 -2.34
N GLY A 92 -10.15 -7.61 -2.64
CA GLY A 92 -10.66 -8.05 -3.93
C GLY A 92 -12.16 -8.25 -3.98
N ASN A 93 -12.60 -8.62 -5.17
CA ASN A 93 -13.99 -8.91 -5.43
C ASN A 93 -14.19 -10.41 -5.58
N ALA A 94 -14.73 -11.03 -4.52
CA ALA A 94 -14.99 -12.47 -4.47
C ALA A 94 -15.88 -12.95 -5.64
N THR A 95 -16.80 -12.10 -6.13
CA THR A 95 -17.70 -12.46 -7.25
C THR A 95 -17.01 -12.45 -8.61
N LYS A 96 -15.86 -11.77 -8.74
CA LYS A 96 -15.13 -11.66 -10.00
C LYS A 96 -13.82 -12.44 -10.02
N SER A 97 -13.47 -13.13 -8.93
CA SER A 97 -12.19 -13.83 -8.76
C SER A 97 -10.97 -12.94 -9.07
N LYS A 98 -11.09 -11.65 -8.72
CA LYS A 98 -10.05 -10.64 -8.92
C LYS A 98 -9.58 -10.14 -7.57
N SER A 99 -8.33 -10.48 -7.25
CA SER A 99 -7.66 -10.14 -6.00
C SER A 99 -6.62 -9.06 -6.25
N PHE A 100 -6.47 -8.19 -5.28
CA PHE A 100 -5.29 -7.37 -5.07
C PHE A 100 -4.59 -7.91 -3.83
N ALA A 101 -3.33 -8.27 -3.93
CA ALA A 101 -2.58 -8.79 -2.79
C ALA A 101 -1.15 -8.29 -2.81
N LEU A 102 -0.66 -7.82 -1.67
CA LEU A 102 0.68 -7.31 -1.44
C LEU A 102 1.22 -7.98 -0.17
N LEU A 103 2.42 -8.53 -0.24
CA LEU A 103 3.15 -9.06 0.91
C LEU A 103 4.63 -8.70 0.78
N ASP A 104 5.15 -7.98 1.76
CA ASP A 104 6.51 -7.45 1.73
C ASP A 104 7.10 -7.22 3.13
N ILE A 105 8.44 -7.15 3.18
CA ILE A 105 9.23 -6.59 4.27
C ILE A 105 9.97 -5.37 3.72
N SER A 106 9.32 -4.22 3.74
CA SER A 106 9.79 -2.99 3.11
C SER A 106 10.96 -2.37 3.88
N PRO A 107 12.00 -1.88 3.18
CA PRO A 107 13.24 -1.45 3.82
C PRO A 107 13.07 -0.13 4.58
N THR A 108 13.69 -0.05 5.75
CA THR A 108 13.91 1.21 6.48
C THR A 108 15.37 1.66 6.50
N LEU A 109 16.28 0.75 6.14
CA LEU A 109 17.70 1.01 5.94
C LEU A 109 18.13 0.59 4.53
N PRO A 110 19.13 1.28 3.93
CA PRO A 110 19.58 0.98 2.57
C PRO A 110 20.32 -0.35 2.44
N ASP A 111 20.91 -0.85 3.52
CA ASP A 111 21.75 -2.04 3.61
C ASP A 111 21.07 -3.17 4.40
N LEU A 112 19.73 -3.19 4.42
CA LEU A 112 18.96 -4.24 5.08
C LEU A 112 19.31 -5.61 4.48
N ASP A 113 19.71 -6.55 5.35
CA ASP A 113 20.01 -7.92 4.95
C ASP A 113 18.71 -8.71 4.72
N TYR A 114 18.51 -9.11 3.47
CA TYR A 114 17.36 -9.90 3.05
C TYR A 114 17.64 -11.40 2.94
N GLU A 115 18.86 -11.88 3.23
CA GLU A 115 19.19 -13.31 3.15
C GLU A 115 18.16 -14.22 3.83
N PRO A 116 17.60 -13.89 5.02
CA PRO A 116 16.58 -14.72 5.66
C PRO A 116 15.27 -14.82 4.88
N LEU A 117 14.93 -13.82 4.05
CA LEU A 117 13.67 -13.77 3.30
C LEU A 117 13.75 -14.48 1.95
N ILE A 118 14.93 -14.52 1.32
CA ILE A 118 15.13 -15.04 -0.04
C ILE A 118 14.52 -16.44 -0.22
N PRO A 119 14.75 -17.44 0.65
CA PRO A 119 14.21 -18.79 0.43
C PRO A 119 12.68 -18.82 0.42
N VAL A 120 12.05 -18.03 1.29
CA VAL A 120 10.59 -17.93 1.40
C VAL A 120 10.02 -17.22 0.18
N PHE A 121 10.63 -16.11 -0.24
CA PHE A 121 10.25 -15.41 -1.45
C PHE A 121 10.32 -16.29 -2.70
N GLU A 122 11.47 -16.94 -2.95
CA GLU A 122 11.66 -17.76 -4.15
C GLU A 122 10.65 -18.92 -4.21
N LYS A 123 10.39 -19.56 -3.06
CA LYS A 123 9.37 -20.60 -2.92
C LYS A 123 7.98 -20.08 -3.34
N TYR A 124 7.49 -19.03 -2.70
CA TYR A 124 6.12 -18.58 -2.89
C TYR A 124 5.90 -17.80 -4.19
N ARG A 125 6.90 -17.06 -4.65
CA ARG A 125 6.87 -16.43 -5.98
C ARG A 125 6.63 -17.47 -7.07
N LYS A 126 7.34 -18.59 -7.00
CA LYS A 126 7.19 -19.71 -7.95
C LYS A 126 5.85 -20.42 -7.80
N LEU A 127 5.44 -20.75 -6.58
CA LEU A 127 4.20 -21.49 -6.34
C LEU A 127 2.95 -20.68 -6.71
N LEU A 128 2.97 -19.36 -6.51
CA LEU A 128 1.88 -18.45 -6.85
C LEU A 128 1.94 -17.93 -8.29
N ASP A 129 3.00 -18.22 -9.04
CA ASP A 129 3.26 -17.74 -10.40
C ASP A 129 3.10 -16.21 -10.56
N LEU A 130 3.63 -15.45 -9.58
CA LEU A 130 3.44 -13.99 -9.57
C LEU A 130 4.44 -13.26 -10.49
N PRO A 131 3.96 -12.32 -11.33
CA PRO A 131 4.83 -11.48 -12.13
C PRO A 131 5.66 -10.54 -11.24
N ARG A 132 6.67 -9.89 -11.82
CA ARG A 132 7.31 -8.75 -11.14
C ARG A 132 6.35 -7.57 -11.16
N SER A 133 6.32 -6.82 -10.05
CA SER A 133 5.57 -5.56 -9.99
C SER A 133 6.07 -4.59 -11.06
N LYS A 134 5.12 -3.96 -11.76
CA LYS A 134 5.36 -2.89 -12.72
C LYS A 134 4.80 -1.55 -12.23
N ILE A 135 4.42 -1.47 -10.95
CA ILE A 135 3.83 -0.28 -10.36
C ILE A 135 4.94 0.52 -9.68
N ASP A 136 5.31 1.64 -10.28
CA ASP A 136 6.48 2.42 -9.85
C ASP A 136 6.38 2.90 -8.40
N TRP A 137 5.21 3.39 -7.99
CA TRP A 137 5.04 3.87 -6.62
C TRP A 137 5.17 2.74 -5.59
N VAL A 138 4.64 1.55 -5.87
CA VAL A 138 4.82 0.35 -5.01
C VAL A 138 6.29 -0.01 -4.96
N ASN A 139 6.96 -0.09 -6.12
CA ASN A 139 8.38 -0.42 -6.20
C ASN A 139 9.28 0.61 -5.50
N SER A 140 8.82 1.85 -5.35
CA SER A 140 9.59 2.92 -4.70
C SER A 140 9.71 2.77 -3.19
N THR A 141 8.82 1.98 -2.57
CA THR A 141 8.76 1.74 -1.13
C THR A 141 8.94 0.28 -0.74
N SER A 142 8.70 -0.65 -1.67
CA SER A 142 8.82 -2.08 -1.42
C SER A 142 10.25 -2.61 -1.56
N SER A 143 10.48 -3.79 -0.98
CA SER A 143 11.71 -4.55 -1.19
C SER A 143 11.76 -5.22 -2.58
N PRO A 144 12.95 -5.70 -3.01
CA PRO A 144 13.07 -6.57 -4.19
C PRO A 144 12.30 -7.90 -4.08
N TYR A 145 11.86 -8.25 -2.86
CA TYR A 145 11.22 -9.52 -2.51
C TYR A 145 9.71 -9.37 -2.27
N LEU A 146 9.11 -8.34 -2.86
CA LEU A 146 7.67 -8.12 -2.91
C LEU A 146 6.94 -9.26 -3.65
N LEU A 147 5.91 -9.82 -3.00
CA LEU A 147 4.87 -10.62 -3.67
C LEU A 147 3.66 -9.73 -3.95
N LEU A 148 3.39 -9.48 -5.23
CA LEU A 148 2.28 -8.64 -5.68
C LEU A 148 1.40 -9.39 -6.69
N CYS A 149 0.10 -9.46 -6.39
CA CYS A 149 -0.96 -9.80 -7.33
C CYS A 149 -1.82 -8.56 -7.57
N GLN A 150 -1.91 -8.10 -8.82
CA GLN A 150 -2.66 -6.91 -9.19
C GLN A 150 -3.87 -7.28 -10.05
N TYR A 151 -5.05 -7.31 -9.42
CA TYR A 151 -6.32 -7.59 -10.09
C TYR A 151 -6.27 -8.87 -10.93
N ASP A 152 -5.81 -9.95 -10.31
CA ASP A 152 -5.82 -11.26 -10.93
C ASP A 152 -6.30 -12.38 -10.01
N THR A 153 -6.42 -13.59 -10.56
CA THR A 153 -6.69 -14.78 -9.76
C THR A 153 -5.50 -15.08 -8.87
N LEU A 154 -5.79 -15.40 -7.61
CA LEU A 154 -4.78 -15.69 -6.59
C LEU A 154 -5.22 -16.91 -5.79
N ASP A 155 -4.31 -17.86 -5.58
CA ASP A 155 -4.50 -18.89 -4.58
C ASP A 155 -4.36 -18.26 -3.18
N ILE A 156 -5.51 -17.91 -2.59
CA ILE A 156 -5.57 -17.26 -1.28
C ILE A 156 -4.96 -18.13 -0.19
N LYS A 157 -5.17 -19.46 -0.25
CA LYS A 157 -4.64 -20.35 0.80
C LYS A 157 -3.12 -20.34 0.77
N LEU A 158 -2.55 -20.48 -0.42
CA LEU A 158 -1.10 -20.44 -0.60
C LEU A 158 -0.51 -19.07 -0.28
N PHE A 159 -1.22 -17.98 -0.59
CA PHE A 159 -0.80 -16.62 -0.20
C PHE A 159 -0.78 -16.44 1.32
N LEU A 160 -1.78 -16.97 2.04
CA LEU A 160 -1.80 -16.93 3.50
C LEU A 160 -0.72 -17.82 4.14
N GLU A 161 -0.33 -18.92 3.49
CA GLU A 161 0.86 -19.69 3.88
C GLU A 161 2.14 -18.85 3.72
N ALA A 162 2.27 -18.10 2.61
CA ALA A 162 3.36 -17.16 2.41
C ALA A 162 3.37 -16.08 3.50
N THR A 163 2.21 -15.51 3.85
CA THR A 163 2.08 -14.51 4.93
C THR A 163 2.60 -15.04 6.26
N ARG A 164 2.27 -16.30 6.62
CA ARG A 164 2.77 -16.91 7.85
C ARG A 164 4.29 -17.04 7.85
N GLU A 165 4.89 -17.44 6.73
CA GLU A 165 6.35 -17.58 6.64
C GLU A 165 7.07 -16.21 6.60
N TYR A 166 6.55 -15.23 5.86
CA TYR A 166 7.06 -13.86 5.85
C TYR A 166 7.01 -13.23 7.24
N LEU A 167 5.87 -13.37 7.94
CA LEU A 167 5.73 -12.82 9.28
C LEU A 167 6.69 -13.48 10.26
N LYS A 168 6.87 -14.81 10.20
CA LYS A 168 7.90 -15.49 11.01
C LYS A 168 9.31 -14.98 10.73
N VAL A 169 9.65 -14.79 9.45
CA VAL A 169 10.94 -14.20 9.07
C VAL A 169 11.08 -12.79 9.63
N TRP A 170 10.06 -11.95 9.49
CA TRP A 170 10.04 -10.59 10.06
C TRP A 170 10.27 -10.60 11.58
N ILE A 171 9.56 -11.49 12.30
CA ILE A 171 9.65 -11.63 13.77
C ILE A 171 11.05 -12.07 14.20
N GLU A 172 11.53 -13.20 13.67
CA GLU A 172 12.75 -13.86 14.15
C GLU A 172 14.03 -13.16 13.70
N HIS A 173 14.04 -12.57 12.50
CA HIS A 173 15.25 -12.01 11.91
C HIS A 173 15.34 -10.49 11.95
N TYR A 174 14.24 -9.78 12.27
CA TYR A 174 14.26 -8.33 12.29
C TYR A 174 13.67 -7.73 13.57
N TYR A 175 12.46 -8.11 13.97
CA TYR A 175 11.85 -7.56 15.20
C TYR A 175 12.62 -7.98 16.46
N LYS A 176 12.78 -9.28 16.70
CA LYS A 176 13.48 -9.80 17.89
C LYS A 176 14.93 -9.32 17.99
N PRO A 177 15.77 -9.40 16.94
CA PRO A 177 17.15 -8.93 17.01
C PRO A 177 17.29 -7.41 16.84
N GLY A 178 16.23 -6.69 16.43
CA GLY A 178 16.28 -5.27 16.17
C GLY A 178 16.80 -4.47 17.36
N LYS A 179 17.75 -3.56 17.11
CA LYS A 179 18.50 -2.82 18.10
C LYS A 179 18.17 -1.35 18.02
N LYS A 180 18.30 -0.69 19.17
CA LYS A 180 18.29 0.75 19.23
C LYS A 180 19.47 1.32 18.44
N LEU A 181 19.17 2.22 17.52
CA LEU A 181 20.12 2.94 16.70
C LEU A 181 20.96 3.87 17.57
N THR A 182 22.26 3.86 17.35
CA THR A 182 23.23 4.67 18.12
C THR A 182 23.82 5.82 17.30
N ASN A 183 23.58 5.82 15.98
CA ASN A 183 24.06 6.86 15.08
C ASN A 183 22.87 7.63 14.47
N GLU A 184 23.02 8.95 14.41
CA GLU A 184 21.98 9.88 13.96
C GLU A 184 21.58 9.64 12.51
N LYS A 185 22.53 9.32 11.63
CA LYS A 185 22.26 9.06 10.21
C LYS A 185 21.34 7.86 9.98
N ALA A 186 21.50 6.79 10.76
CA ALA A 186 20.64 5.61 10.66
C ALA A 186 19.23 5.92 11.17
N PHE A 187 19.13 6.68 12.28
CA PHE A 187 17.84 7.17 12.76
C PHE A 187 17.13 8.00 11.68
N GLU A 188 17.84 8.94 11.05
CA GLU A 188 17.31 9.75 9.96
C GLU A 188 16.88 8.88 8.76
N ASN A 189 17.66 7.87 8.39
CA ASN A 189 17.31 6.94 7.31
C ASN A 189 15.99 6.22 7.61
N VAL A 190 15.85 5.64 8.81
CA VAL A 190 14.63 4.94 9.22
C VAL A 190 13.44 5.90 9.24
N ASN A 191 13.57 7.05 9.87
CA ASN A 191 12.50 8.05 9.94
C ASN A 191 12.07 8.52 8.54
N ASN A 192 13.03 8.82 7.66
CA ASN A 192 12.75 9.24 6.30
C ASN A 192 12.09 8.11 5.47
N ALA A 193 12.49 6.86 5.68
CA ALA A 193 11.86 5.71 5.03
C ALA A 193 10.40 5.55 5.45
N ILE A 194 10.09 5.68 6.75
CA ILE A 194 8.70 5.64 7.26
C ILE A 194 7.87 6.78 6.67
N ILE A 195 8.39 8.02 6.70
CA ILE A 195 7.70 9.19 6.13
C ILE A 195 7.46 9.00 4.63
N LYS A 196 8.48 8.56 3.89
CA LYS A 196 8.35 8.26 2.46
C LYS A 196 7.28 7.21 2.22
N TYR A 197 7.31 6.11 2.96
CA TYR A 197 6.34 5.02 2.83
C TYR A 197 4.90 5.53 2.99
N LYS A 198 4.64 6.26 4.09
CA LYS A 198 3.30 6.80 4.39
C LYS A 198 2.84 7.80 3.33
N ARG A 199 3.71 8.71 2.89
CA ARG A 199 3.38 9.66 1.82
C ARG A 199 3.02 8.95 0.53
N VAL A 200 3.89 8.05 0.06
CA VAL A 200 3.66 7.31 -1.17
C VAL A 200 2.38 6.48 -1.08
N LEU A 201 2.10 5.84 0.06
CA LEU A 201 0.85 5.12 0.30
C LEU A 201 -0.35 6.07 0.16
N HIS A 202 -0.41 7.15 0.93
CA HIS A 202 -1.58 8.05 0.93
C HIS A 202 -1.79 8.83 -0.38
N ASP A 203 -0.72 9.11 -1.12
CA ASP A 203 -0.81 9.78 -2.42
C ASP A 203 -1.35 8.86 -3.52
N ASN A 204 -1.23 7.53 -3.37
CA ASN A 204 -1.50 6.55 -4.43
C ASN A 204 -2.55 5.48 -4.09
N ASP A 205 -2.84 5.25 -2.81
CA ASP A 205 -3.71 4.15 -2.37
C ASP A 205 -5.17 4.40 -2.80
N PRO A 206 -5.77 3.53 -3.63
CA PRO A 206 -7.15 3.66 -4.04
C PRO A 206 -8.17 3.53 -2.87
N ALA A 207 -7.74 3.04 -1.70
CA ALA A 207 -8.60 2.84 -0.53
C ALA A 207 -9.26 4.13 -0.05
N TYR A 208 -8.58 5.29 -0.07
CA TYR A 208 -9.19 6.54 0.39
C TYR A 208 -10.48 6.87 -0.39
N GLY A 209 -10.45 6.77 -1.72
CA GLY A 209 -11.62 7.06 -2.55
C GLY A 209 -12.78 6.08 -2.29
N ILE A 210 -12.45 4.83 -1.97
CA ILE A 210 -13.43 3.82 -1.56
C ILE A 210 -14.01 4.17 -0.19
N PHE A 211 -13.17 4.55 0.77
CA PHE A 211 -13.57 4.86 2.14
C PHE A 211 -14.45 6.11 2.20
N HIS A 212 -14.00 7.18 1.54
CA HIS A 212 -14.76 8.41 1.40
C HIS A 212 -16.14 8.17 0.77
N LYS A 213 -16.23 7.33 -0.27
CA LYS A 213 -17.50 7.03 -0.94
C LYS A 213 -18.47 6.23 -0.06
N GLU A 214 -17.99 5.25 0.68
CA GLU A 214 -18.85 4.32 1.40
C GLU A 214 -19.18 4.77 2.83
N TRP A 215 -18.27 5.48 3.50
CA TRP A 215 -18.44 5.97 4.88
C TRP A 215 -18.39 7.50 5.04
N GLY A 216 -17.92 8.24 4.04
CA GLY A 216 -17.80 9.71 4.08
C GLY A 216 -16.42 10.21 4.53
N GLU A 217 -16.19 11.50 4.32
CA GLU A 217 -14.95 12.22 4.66
C GLU A 217 -14.46 12.00 6.10
N PRO A 218 -15.30 12.08 7.16
CA PRO A 218 -14.80 11.92 8.53
C PRO A 218 -14.17 10.55 8.81
N VAL A 219 -14.68 9.49 8.17
CA VAL A 219 -14.12 8.15 8.31
C VAL A 219 -12.82 8.06 7.52
N ALA A 220 -12.80 8.53 6.28
CA ALA A 220 -11.61 8.51 5.44
C ALA A 220 -10.44 9.30 6.08
N ASP A 221 -10.72 10.46 6.66
CA ASP A 221 -9.73 11.30 7.35
C ASP A 221 -9.27 10.68 8.66
N ALA A 222 -10.14 9.97 9.38
CA ALA A 222 -9.74 9.22 10.57
C ALA A 222 -8.71 8.13 10.25
N PHE A 223 -8.84 7.47 9.09
CA PHE A 223 -7.84 6.50 8.61
C PHE A 223 -6.50 7.13 8.33
N PHE A 224 -6.51 8.22 7.57
CA PHE A 224 -5.30 8.99 7.33
C PHE A 224 -4.63 9.40 8.65
N TYR A 225 -5.42 9.92 9.60
CA TYR A 225 -4.91 10.30 10.91
C TYR A 225 -4.31 9.12 11.66
N ILE A 226 -4.99 7.97 11.73
CA ILE A 226 -4.49 6.77 12.42
C ILE A 226 -3.13 6.34 11.85
N GLU A 227 -2.99 6.32 10.54
CA GLU A 227 -1.76 5.91 9.85
C GLU A 227 -0.63 6.93 10.01
N THR A 228 -0.95 8.22 10.17
CA THR A 228 0.04 9.32 10.21
C THR A 228 0.23 9.98 11.57
N ARG A 229 -0.51 9.60 12.63
CA ARG A 229 -0.50 10.29 13.94
C ARG A 229 0.88 10.50 14.55
N ASN A 230 1.81 9.55 14.34
CA ASN A 230 3.19 9.63 14.85
C ASN A 230 4.10 10.53 13.99
N HIS A 231 3.60 11.02 12.86
CA HIS A 231 4.32 11.83 11.88
C HIS A 231 3.42 13.00 11.41
N PRO A 232 3.05 13.94 12.31
CA PRO A 232 2.06 14.99 12.02
C PRO A 232 2.51 16.00 10.95
N SER A 233 3.77 15.93 10.50
CA SER A 233 4.30 16.71 9.38
C SER A 233 3.90 16.17 8.00
N ILE A 234 3.25 15.00 7.94
CA ILE A 234 2.67 14.47 6.71
C ILE A 234 1.32 15.20 6.53
N PRO A 235 1.19 16.06 5.50
CA PRO A 235 -0.08 16.73 5.25
C PRO A 235 -1.13 15.70 4.82
N PRO A 236 -2.42 15.94 5.13
CA PRO A 236 -3.48 15.16 4.52
C PRO A 236 -3.34 15.25 3.00
N PRO A 237 -3.48 14.13 2.28
CA PRO A 237 -3.57 14.15 0.83
C PRO A 237 -4.63 15.17 0.39
N ASP A 238 -4.30 16.00 -0.59
CA ASP A 238 -5.23 17.00 -1.12
C ASP A 238 -6.31 16.31 -1.96
N HIS A 239 -7.41 15.96 -1.29
CA HIS A 239 -8.63 15.48 -1.91
C HIS A 239 -9.61 16.61 -2.26
N SER A 240 -9.33 17.85 -1.81
CA SER A 240 -10.09 19.05 -2.16
C SER A 240 -9.88 19.44 -3.63
N GLY A 241 -8.79 18.96 -4.21
CA GLY A 241 -8.64 18.87 -5.64
C GLY A 241 -9.85 18.17 -6.24
N LYS A 242 -10.49 18.85 -7.18
CA LYS A 242 -10.83 18.21 -8.46
C LYS A 242 -9.62 17.34 -8.83
N THR A 243 -9.57 16.09 -8.38
CA THR A 243 -8.52 15.17 -8.80
C THR A 243 -8.68 15.17 -10.30
N LYS A 244 -7.71 15.77 -11.00
CA LYS A 244 -7.66 15.69 -12.46
C LYS A 244 -7.55 14.20 -12.68
N LYS A 245 -8.69 13.59 -12.99
CA LYS A 245 -8.79 12.16 -13.15
C LYS A 245 -7.73 11.79 -14.16
N ALA A 246 -6.85 10.86 -13.78
CA ALA A 246 -5.82 10.39 -14.66
C ALA A 246 -6.43 10.12 -16.04
N TRP A 247 -5.93 10.78 -17.08
CA TRP A 247 -6.47 10.58 -18.41
C TRP A 247 -6.21 9.13 -18.80
N GLU A 248 -7.21 8.49 -19.39
CA GLU A 248 -7.16 7.08 -19.75
C GLU A 248 -7.60 6.95 -21.20
N ASN A 249 -6.71 6.41 -22.04
CA ASN A 249 -7.09 5.92 -23.35
C ASN A 249 -7.37 4.41 -23.25
N LYS A 250 -8.66 4.09 -23.09
CA LYS A 250 -9.13 2.71 -22.96
C LYS A 250 -8.88 1.84 -24.20
N SER A 251 -8.81 2.45 -25.38
CA SER A 251 -8.60 1.71 -26.63
C SER A 251 -7.15 1.25 -26.77
N LEU A 252 -6.21 2.01 -26.22
CA LEU A 252 -4.78 1.70 -26.21
C LEU A 252 -4.31 1.08 -24.88
N ASN A 253 -5.19 1.03 -23.87
CA ASN A 253 -4.86 0.62 -22.50
C ASN A 253 -3.71 1.45 -21.89
N ILE A 254 -3.77 2.77 -22.10
CA ILE A 254 -2.76 3.73 -21.64
C ILE A 254 -3.35 4.64 -20.56
N LEU A 255 -2.63 4.77 -19.45
CA LEU A 255 -2.93 5.69 -18.36
C LEU A 255 -1.95 6.87 -18.37
N TRP A 256 -2.43 8.10 -18.16
CA TRP A 256 -1.57 9.25 -17.99
C TRP A 256 -1.33 9.53 -16.51
N GLU A 257 -0.09 9.77 -16.13
CA GLU A 257 0.23 10.36 -14.84
C GLU A 257 -0.26 11.82 -14.78
N ILE A 258 -0.65 12.28 -13.59
CA ILE A 258 -1.17 13.64 -13.38
C ILE A 258 -0.14 14.69 -13.81
N GLN A 259 1.13 14.51 -13.45
CA GLN A 259 2.20 15.45 -13.80
C GLN A 259 2.39 15.59 -15.32
N ALA A 260 2.26 14.48 -16.06
CA ALA A 260 2.31 14.50 -17.53
C ALA A 260 1.10 15.24 -18.13
N GLN A 261 -0.11 15.06 -17.57
CA GLN A 261 -1.30 15.79 -18.00
C GLN A 261 -1.17 17.29 -17.75
N GLU A 262 -0.62 17.68 -16.60
CA GLU A 262 -0.37 19.08 -16.29
C GLU A 262 0.58 19.71 -17.28
N ARG A 263 1.58 18.95 -17.75
CA ARG A 263 2.49 19.40 -18.79
C ARG A 263 1.80 19.61 -20.13
N VAL A 264 0.86 18.74 -20.51
CA VAL A 264 0.01 18.94 -21.69
C VAL A 264 -0.85 20.19 -21.54
N LEU A 265 -1.47 20.38 -20.38
CA LEU A 265 -2.40 21.50 -20.11
C LEU A 265 -1.70 22.87 -20.08
N GLN A 266 -0.38 22.92 -19.93
CA GLN A 266 0.41 24.14 -20.09
C GLN A 266 0.57 24.59 -21.55
N ALA A 267 0.31 23.71 -22.53
CA ALA A 267 0.34 24.05 -23.94
C ALA A 267 -0.97 24.74 -24.39
N PRO A 268 -0.96 25.55 -25.47
CA PRO A 268 -2.18 26.13 -26.02
C PRO A 268 -3.23 25.06 -26.35
N GLU A 269 -4.50 25.28 -26.00
CA GLU A 269 -5.59 24.30 -26.17
C GLU A 269 -5.66 23.69 -27.59
N GLN A 270 -5.35 24.51 -28.60
CA GLN A 270 -5.36 24.14 -30.03
C GLN A 270 -4.38 23.00 -30.36
N VAL A 271 -3.32 22.81 -29.57
CA VAL A 271 -2.29 21.78 -29.83
C VAL A 271 -2.34 20.62 -28.85
N GLN A 272 -3.10 20.73 -27.74
CA GLN A 272 -3.14 19.71 -26.68
C GLN A 272 -3.54 18.34 -27.20
N LYS A 273 -4.61 18.27 -28.02
CA LYS A 273 -5.06 16.98 -28.60
C LYS A 273 -3.98 16.33 -29.47
N ARG A 274 -3.26 17.12 -30.28
CA ARG A 274 -2.17 16.62 -31.12
C ARG A 274 -1.02 16.07 -30.27
N ILE A 275 -0.69 16.73 -29.16
CA ILE A 275 0.32 16.26 -28.21
C ILE A 275 -0.11 14.91 -27.61
N ILE A 276 -1.35 14.81 -27.13
CA ILE A 276 -1.92 13.58 -26.55
C ILE A 276 -1.85 12.44 -27.56
N ASP A 277 -2.43 12.62 -28.75
CA ASP A 277 -2.50 11.59 -29.79
C ASP A 277 -1.09 11.11 -30.20
N THR A 278 -0.11 12.02 -30.28
CA THR A 278 1.26 11.68 -30.67
C THR A 278 2.00 10.90 -29.59
N ILE A 279 1.84 11.29 -28.33
CA ILE A 279 2.50 10.62 -27.19
C ILE A 279 1.86 9.25 -26.95
N GLU A 280 0.54 9.13 -27.06
CA GLU A 280 -0.16 7.85 -26.95
C GLU A 280 0.21 6.88 -28.07
N ALA A 281 0.34 7.36 -29.32
CA ALA A 281 0.80 6.52 -30.42
C ALA A 281 2.22 5.98 -30.16
N LYS A 282 3.15 6.83 -29.72
CA LYS A 282 4.53 6.41 -29.39
C LYS A 282 4.59 5.47 -28.20
N ALA A 283 3.83 5.77 -27.14
CA ALA A 283 3.74 4.91 -25.98
C ALA A 283 3.16 3.53 -26.36
N SER A 284 2.16 3.49 -27.25
CA SER A 284 1.63 2.25 -27.80
C SER A 284 2.67 1.48 -28.64
N ASP A 285 3.41 2.17 -29.52
CA ASP A 285 4.48 1.56 -30.33
C ASP A 285 5.59 0.97 -29.45
N ASP A 286 5.93 1.64 -28.35
CA ASP A 286 6.91 1.19 -27.36
C ASP A 286 6.32 0.22 -26.30
N ASN A 287 5.04 -0.17 -26.44
CA ASN A 287 4.30 -1.07 -25.56
C ASN A 287 4.28 -0.64 -24.08
N MET A 288 4.10 0.67 -23.86
CA MET A 288 4.04 1.33 -22.55
C MET A 288 2.58 1.51 -22.10
N GLY A 289 2.24 1.03 -20.91
CA GLY A 289 0.88 1.15 -20.34
C GLY A 289 0.64 2.43 -19.53
N ILE A 290 1.68 3.21 -19.26
CA ILE A 290 1.60 4.46 -18.52
C ILE A 290 2.48 5.55 -19.14
N ILE A 291 1.95 6.76 -19.25
CA ILE A 291 2.68 7.96 -19.67
C ILE A 291 3.05 8.76 -18.42
N THR A 292 4.32 8.64 -18.02
CA THR A 292 4.93 9.42 -16.94
C THR A 292 5.43 10.77 -17.44
N LEU A 293 5.79 11.67 -16.52
CA LEU A 293 6.41 12.95 -16.89
C LEU A 293 7.73 12.76 -17.68
N GLU A 294 8.54 11.77 -17.29
CA GLU A 294 9.80 11.44 -17.98
C GLU A 294 9.56 10.99 -19.42
N LEU A 295 8.55 10.13 -19.62
CA LEU A 295 8.20 9.61 -20.95
C LEU A 295 7.59 10.71 -21.83
N PHE A 296 6.77 11.59 -21.24
CA PHE A 296 6.31 12.80 -21.90
C PHE A 296 7.49 13.65 -22.37
N ASP A 297 8.46 13.90 -21.49
CA ASP A 297 9.63 14.73 -21.80
C ASP A 297 10.56 14.09 -22.85
N LYS A 298 10.66 12.76 -22.88
CA LYS A 298 11.34 12.02 -23.93
C LYS A 298 10.65 12.19 -25.29
N TYR A 299 9.32 12.11 -25.34
CA TYR A 299 8.59 12.11 -26.61
C TYR A 299 8.25 13.50 -27.15
N LYS A 300 8.16 14.52 -26.28
CA LYS A 300 7.87 15.90 -26.68
C LYS A 300 8.92 16.47 -27.64
N GLU A 301 10.18 16.05 -27.52
CA GLU A 301 11.26 16.54 -28.38
C GLU A 301 10.98 16.26 -29.85
N ALA A 302 10.26 15.18 -30.15
CA ALA A 302 9.87 14.81 -31.50
C ALA A 302 8.46 15.30 -31.91
N ILE A 303 7.83 16.17 -31.12
CA ILE A 303 6.55 16.84 -31.43
C ILE A 303 6.77 18.28 -31.94
N PHE A 304 7.86 18.91 -31.50
CA PHE A 304 8.21 20.31 -31.80
C PHE A 304 9.35 20.46 -32.83
N VAL A 305 9.62 19.41 -33.62
CA VAL A 305 10.45 19.47 -34.84
C VAL A 305 9.59 19.80 -36.05
#